data_AF-A0A4R3Q8G2-F1
#
_entry.id   AF-A0A4R3Q8G2-F1
#
_cell.length_a   1.000
_cell.length_b   1.000
_cell.length_c   1.000
_cell.angle_alpha   90.00
_cell.angle_beta   90.00
_cell.angle_gamma   90.00
#
_symmetry.space_group_name_H-M   'P 1'
#
loop_
_entity.id
_entity.type
_entity.pdbx_description
1 polymer ?
#
loop_
_entity_poly.entity_id
_entity_poly.type
_entity_poly.pdbx_seq_one_letter_code
_entity_poly.pdbx_strand_id
1 'polypeptide(L)'
;MFRNYVIIYDRLPDGAGVELFCSAVRHETTIALSTTRNERHMPQIYVDADACPVKPEILKVAERHGIEVTFVANSGLRPSRDPMVRNVIVSNAFDAADNWIAEHATNSDVVVTADVPLAVRCVAGGSLVCGPTGRVFDDTNIGMASAMRDLGAHLRETGESKGYNAAFSPRDRSRFLETFDRLCRRSKAAATGTGDQK
;
A
#
# COMPACT_ATOMS: atom_id res chain seq x y z
N MET A 1 -7.57 35.76 47.43
CA MET A 1 -8.58 36.25 46.47
C MET A 1 -9.03 35.05 45.65
N PHE A 2 -10.33 34.74 45.71
CA PHE A 2 -11.11 33.61 45.18
C PHE A 2 -10.53 32.86 43.97
N ARG A 3 -10.23 31.55 44.04
CA ARG A 3 -11.12 30.36 43.89
C ARG A 3 -12.15 30.50 42.77
N ASN A 4 -11.91 29.84 41.64
CA ASN A 4 -12.91 29.47 40.65
C ASN A 4 -12.59 28.06 40.12
N TYR A 5 -13.15 27.03 40.75
CA TYR A 5 -13.26 25.69 40.17
C TYR A 5 -14.74 25.48 39.89
N VAL A 6 -15.09 25.21 38.64
CA VAL A 6 -16.44 24.75 38.27
C VAL A 6 -16.41 23.23 38.33
N ILE A 7 -17.15 22.64 39.26
CA ILE A 7 -17.36 21.19 39.32
C ILE A 7 -18.57 20.90 38.42
N ILE A 8 -18.33 20.25 37.29
CA ILE A 8 -19.40 19.79 36.40
C ILE A 8 -19.72 18.34 36.79
N TYR A 9 -20.96 18.10 37.19
CA TYR A 9 -21.49 16.75 37.40
C TYR A 9 -22.28 16.35 36.16
N ASP A 10 -21.75 15.47 35.34
CA ASP A 10 -22.52 14.87 34.25
C ASP A 10 -23.13 13.54 34.71
N ARG A 11 -24.43 13.38 34.48
CA ARG A 11 -25.20 12.21 34.89
C ARG A 11 -25.05 11.11 33.83
N LEU A 12 -24.38 10.02 34.16
CA LEU A 12 -24.34 8.81 33.32
C LEU A 12 -25.78 8.25 33.11
N PRO A 13 -26.13 7.70 31.93
CA PRO A 13 -27.49 7.24 31.62
C PRO A 13 -27.97 5.99 32.39
N ASP A 14 -27.19 5.42 33.31
CA ASP A 14 -27.38 4.04 33.77
C ASP A 14 -27.06 3.78 35.25
N GLY A 15 -27.08 4.83 36.09
CA GLY A 15 -27.44 4.70 37.51
C GLY A 15 -26.52 3.87 38.44
N ALA A 16 -25.27 3.58 38.07
CA ALA A 16 -24.33 2.84 38.92
C ALA A 16 -23.01 3.61 39.15
N GLY A 17 -22.81 4.08 40.39
CA GLY A 17 -21.49 4.37 41.00
C GLY A 17 -20.77 5.66 40.58
N VAL A 18 -20.45 6.53 41.55
CA VAL A 18 -19.61 7.72 41.36
C VAL A 18 -18.17 7.43 41.75
N GLU A 19 -17.22 7.58 40.83
CA GLU A 19 -15.78 7.66 41.15
C GLU A 19 -15.35 9.15 41.06
N LEU A 20 -14.81 9.70 42.15
CA LEU A 20 -14.36 11.10 42.22
C LEU A 20 -12.98 11.23 41.55
N PHE A 21 -12.93 11.84 40.36
CA PHE A 21 -11.67 12.30 39.78
C PHE A 21 -11.56 13.82 39.94
N CYS A 22 -10.57 14.29 40.72
CA CYS A 22 -10.26 15.70 40.84
C CYS A 22 -9.25 16.07 39.73
N SER A 23 -9.70 16.72 38.66
CA SER A 23 -8.81 17.30 37.64
C SER A 23 -8.80 18.82 37.75
N ALA A 24 -7.61 19.40 37.97
CA ALA A 24 -7.39 20.84 37.91
C ALA A 24 -7.16 21.25 36.44
N VAL A 25 -8.13 21.94 35.83
CA VAL A 25 -8.02 22.44 34.46
C VAL A 25 -7.30 23.79 34.47
N ARG A 26 -6.10 23.85 33.86
CA ARG A 26 -5.53 25.12 33.36
C ARG A 26 -6.19 25.45 32.02
N HIS A 27 -6.56 26.71 31.85
CA HIS A 27 -7.15 27.25 30.63
C HIS A 27 -6.24 27.04 29.41
N GLU A 28 -6.88 26.75 28.28
CA GLU A 28 -6.39 26.88 26.90
C GLU A 28 -5.44 25.77 26.38
N THR A 29 -6.01 24.64 25.98
CA THR A 29 -6.08 24.22 24.56
C THR A 29 -6.89 22.93 24.48
N THR A 30 -7.95 22.93 23.67
CA THR A 30 -8.76 21.75 23.37
C THR A 30 -7.93 20.74 22.59
N ILE A 31 -7.23 19.85 23.29
CA ILE A 31 -6.73 18.61 22.69
C ILE A 31 -7.94 17.70 22.61
N ALA A 32 -8.58 17.67 21.44
CA ALA A 32 -9.49 16.59 21.11
C ALA A 32 -8.69 15.28 21.21
N LEU A 33 -8.94 14.51 22.27
CA LEU A 33 -8.59 13.10 22.34
C LEU A 33 -9.40 12.39 21.25
N SER A 34 -8.90 12.48 20.02
CA SER A 34 -9.25 11.57 18.95
C SER A 34 -8.84 10.19 19.42
N THR A 35 -9.83 9.39 19.78
CA THR A 35 -9.71 7.94 19.90
C THR A 35 -9.11 7.42 18.60
N THR A 36 -7.80 7.25 18.52
CA THR A 36 -7.20 6.40 17.50
C THR A 36 -7.66 4.99 17.81
N ARG A 37 -8.86 4.63 17.33
CA ARG A 37 -9.05 3.26 16.88
C ARG A 37 -7.87 3.06 15.93
N ASN A 38 -6.99 2.14 16.31
CA ASN A 38 -6.10 1.49 15.39
C ASN A 38 -7.01 0.85 14.34
N GLU A 39 -7.41 1.62 13.32
CA GLU A 39 -8.06 1.11 12.14
C GLU A 39 -7.04 0.12 11.59
N ARG A 40 -7.28 -1.17 11.84
CA ARG A 40 -6.39 -2.21 11.34
C ARG A 40 -6.36 -2.02 9.83
N HIS A 41 -5.26 -1.47 9.34
CA HIS A 41 -5.01 -1.34 7.92
C HIS A 41 -5.13 -2.74 7.32
N MET A 42 -6.23 -2.97 6.62
CA MET A 42 -6.44 -4.22 5.91
C MET A 42 -5.53 -4.17 4.69
N PRO A 43 -4.60 -5.11 4.52
CA PRO A 43 -3.68 -5.03 3.41
C PRO A 43 -4.41 -5.02 2.08
N GLN A 44 -3.86 -4.27 1.15
CA GLN A 44 -4.39 -4.06 -0.20
C GLN A 44 -3.36 -4.50 -1.25
N ILE A 45 -3.85 -4.82 -2.44
CA ILE A 45 -3.00 -5.04 -3.62
C ILE A 45 -3.17 -3.86 -4.58
N TYR A 46 -2.07 -3.18 -4.92
CA TYR A 46 -2.05 -2.15 -5.95
C TYR A 46 -1.28 -2.64 -7.17
N VAL A 47 -1.80 -2.37 -8.36
CA VAL A 47 -1.23 -2.85 -9.62
C VAL A 47 -1.14 -1.71 -10.61
N ASP A 48 0.09 -1.43 -11.08
CA ASP A 48 0.30 -0.68 -12.32
C ASP A 48 -0.20 -1.53 -13.49
N ALA A 49 -1.29 -1.08 -14.11
CA ALA A 49 -2.09 -1.88 -15.02
C ALA A 49 -1.90 -1.51 -16.51
N ASP A 50 -1.10 -0.51 -16.86
CA ASP A 50 -0.95 -0.05 -18.25
C ASP A 50 -0.27 -1.10 -19.15
N ALA A 51 0.59 -1.97 -18.59
CA ALA A 51 1.25 -3.05 -19.33
C ALA A 51 1.42 -4.35 -18.53
N CYS A 52 0.55 -4.63 -17.56
CA CYS A 52 0.67 -5.81 -16.70
C CYS A 52 0.20 -7.12 -17.40
N PRO A 53 1.09 -8.11 -17.67
CA PRO A 53 0.74 -9.37 -18.33
C PRO A 53 0.16 -10.44 -17.37
N VAL A 54 0.12 -10.15 -16.07
CA VAL A 54 -0.22 -11.10 -14.99
C VAL A 54 -1.49 -10.75 -14.24
N LYS A 55 -2.38 -9.93 -14.82
CA LYS A 55 -3.68 -9.56 -14.21
C LYS A 55 -4.52 -10.78 -13.80
N PRO A 56 -4.66 -11.84 -14.62
CA PRO A 56 -5.41 -13.04 -14.23
C PRO A 56 -4.80 -13.77 -13.02
N GLU A 57 -3.47 -13.83 -12.95
CA GLU A 57 -2.73 -14.45 -11.86
C GLU A 57 -2.90 -13.67 -10.55
N ILE A 58 -2.87 -12.34 -10.63
CA ILE A 58 -3.12 -11.45 -9.49
C ILE A 58 -4.50 -11.73 -8.91
N LEU A 59 -5.55 -11.69 -9.74
CA LEU A 59 -6.92 -11.95 -9.31
C LEU A 59 -7.06 -13.31 -8.64
N LYS A 60 -6.51 -14.35 -9.26
CA LYS A 60 -6.55 -15.73 -8.74
C LYS A 60 -5.89 -15.86 -7.36
N VAL A 61 -4.78 -15.18 -7.12
CA VAL A 61 -4.09 -15.24 -5.83
C VAL A 61 -4.80 -14.36 -4.80
N ALA A 62 -5.24 -13.17 -5.18
CA ALA A 62 -5.97 -12.23 -4.34
C ALA A 62 -7.25 -12.85 -3.77
N GLU A 63 -8.04 -13.52 -4.62
CA GLU A 63 -9.25 -14.26 -4.23
C GLU A 63 -8.95 -15.31 -3.14
N ARG A 64 -7.89 -16.11 -3.29
CA ARG A 64 -7.50 -17.11 -2.28
C ARG A 64 -7.13 -16.50 -0.94
N HIS A 65 -6.54 -15.31 -0.95
CA HIS A 65 -6.11 -14.63 0.26
C HIS A 65 -7.18 -13.72 0.85
N GLY A 66 -8.25 -13.43 0.11
CA GLY A 66 -9.28 -12.48 0.51
C GLY A 66 -8.73 -11.05 0.60
N ILE A 67 -7.83 -10.67 -0.30
CA ILE A 67 -7.22 -9.32 -0.36
C ILE A 67 -7.83 -8.56 -1.53
N GLU A 68 -8.26 -7.33 -1.30
CA GLU A 68 -8.80 -6.45 -2.34
C GLU A 68 -7.69 -5.99 -3.31
N VAL A 69 -8.06 -5.85 -4.58
CA VAL A 69 -7.15 -5.47 -5.67
C VAL A 69 -7.61 -4.16 -6.28
N THR A 70 -6.69 -3.20 -6.38
CA THR A 70 -6.87 -1.97 -7.12
C THR A 70 -5.94 -1.94 -8.33
N PHE A 71 -6.51 -2.04 -9.54
CA PHE A 71 -5.80 -1.77 -10.78
C PHE A 71 -5.82 -0.28 -11.08
N VAL A 72 -4.65 0.29 -11.34
CA VAL A 72 -4.48 1.71 -11.65
C VAL A 72 -3.89 1.82 -13.05
N ALA A 73 -4.51 2.62 -13.92
CA ALA A 73 -4.06 2.80 -15.29
C ALA A 73 -4.33 4.22 -15.76
N ASN A 74 -3.50 4.70 -16.68
CA ASN A 74 -3.73 5.99 -17.34
C ASN A 74 -4.95 5.92 -18.27
N SER A 75 -5.27 4.73 -18.81
CA SER A 75 -6.48 4.55 -19.64
C SER A 75 -6.95 3.09 -19.69
N GLY A 76 -8.16 2.87 -20.24
CA GLY A 76 -8.50 1.57 -20.84
C GLY A 76 -8.65 0.38 -19.86
N LEU A 77 -9.28 0.58 -18.70
CA LEU A 77 -9.67 -0.54 -17.82
C LEU A 77 -11.15 -0.91 -17.99
N ARG A 78 -11.41 -2.18 -18.31
CA ARG A 78 -12.78 -2.72 -18.29
C ARG A 78 -13.24 -2.86 -16.83
N PRO A 79 -14.37 -2.25 -16.43
CA PRO A 79 -14.91 -2.41 -15.07
C PRO A 79 -15.06 -3.88 -14.67
N SER A 80 -14.63 -4.20 -13.45
CA SER A 80 -14.91 -5.50 -12.84
C SER A 80 -16.31 -5.50 -12.22
N ARG A 81 -16.94 -6.67 -12.17
CA ARG A 81 -18.20 -6.91 -11.41
C ARG A 81 -17.92 -7.49 -10.02
N ASP A 82 -16.67 -7.87 -9.76
CA ASP A 82 -16.23 -8.42 -8.50
C ASP A 82 -16.05 -7.28 -7.48
N PRO A 83 -16.73 -7.35 -6.30
CA PRO A 83 -16.59 -6.33 -5.26
C PRO A 83 -15.16 -6.23 -4.70
N MET A 84 -14.33 -7.27 -4.83
CA MET A 84 -12.93 -7.26 -4.40
C MET A 84 -11.98 -6.58 -5.40
N VAL A 85 -12.49 -6.13 -6.54
CA VAL A 85 -11.67 -5.57 -7.63
C VAL A 85 -12.12 -4.16 -7.95
N ARG A 86 -11.24 -3.20 -7.66
CA ARG A 86 -11.39 -1.79 -8.01
C ARG A 86 -10.53 -1.46 -9.23
N ASN A 87 -11.08 -0.64 -10.12
CA ASN A 87 -10.31 -0.01 -11.19
C ASN A 87 -10.28 1.49 -10.96
N VAL A 88 -9.08 2.06 -10.98
CA VAL A 88 -8.83 3.50 -10.92
C VAL A 88 -8.23 3.92 -12.24
N ILE A 89 -8.93 4.81 -12.94
CA ILE A 89 -8.42 5.44 -14.15
C ILE A 89 -8.00 6.85 -13.77
N VAL A 90 -6.72 7.15 -13.94
CA VAL A 90 -6.14 8.46 -13.63
C VAL A 90 -6.08 9.33 -14.89
N SER A 91 -5.70 10.60 -14.73
CA SER A 91 -5.46 11.48 -15.88
C SER A 91 -4.35 10.92 -16.78
N ASN A 92 -4.41 11.19 -18.08
CA ASN A 92 -3.37 10.85 -19.06
C ASN A 92 -2.04 11.64 -18.89
N ALA A 93 -1.83 12.28 -17.75
CA ALA A 93 -0.56 12.91 -17.43
C ALA A 93 0.52 11.84 -17.26
N PHE A 94 1.76 12.22 -17.58
CA PHE A 94 2.92 11.36 -17.35
C PHE A 94 3.01 11.00 -15.85
N ASP A 95 3.36 9.75 -15.54
CA ASP A 95 3.47 9.19 -14.19
C ASP A 95 2.23 9.31 -13.29
N ALA A 96 1.04 9.59 -13.85
CA ALA A 96 -0.17 9.76 -13.04
C ALA A 96 -0.54 8.50 -12.24
N ALA A 97 -0.42 7.31 -12.85
CA ALA A 97 -0.70 6.05 -12.16
C ALA A 97 0.33 5.79 -11.06
N ASP A 98 1.61 6.04 -11.34
CA ASP A 98 2.70 5.86 -10.37
C ASP A 98 2.54 6.78 -9.17
N ASN A 99 2.19 8.04 -9.40
CA ASN A 99 1.91 8.99 -8.33
C ASN A 99 0.74 8.52 -7.48
N TRP A 100 -0.36 8.10 -8.10
CA TRP A 100 -1.52 7.62 -7.38
C TRP A 100 -1.18 6.38 -6.55
N ILE A 101 -0.49 5.38 -7.11
CA ILE A 101 -0.11 4.16 -6.38
C ILE A 101 0.79 4.52 -5.20
N ALA A 102 1.83 5.33 -5.41
CA ALA A 102 2.77 5.68 -4.35
C ALA A 102 2.15 6.52 -3.22
N GLU A 103 1.08 7.27 -3.50
CA GLU A 103 0.34 8.04 -2.49
C GLU A 103 -0.63 7.16 -1.67
N HIS A 104 -1.13 6.07 -2.24
CA HIS A 104 -2.13 5.21 -1.60
C HIS A 104 -1.55 3.93 -1.00
N ALA A 105 -0.44 3.42 -1.52
CA ALA A 105 0.20 2.22 -1.01
C ALA A 105 0.96 2.54 0.27
N THR A 106 0.66 1.78 1.32
CA THR A 106 1.25 1.96 2.65
C THR A 106 1.87 0.66 3.17
N ASN A 107 2.36 0.70 4.40
CA ASN A 107 3.05 -0.43 5.02
C ASN A 107 2.22 -1.73 4.94
N SER A 108 2.88 -2.81 4.53
CA SER A 108 2.29 -4.15 4.35
C SER A 108 1.34 -4.34 3.16
N ASP A 109 1.07 -3.30 2.36
CA ASP A 109 0.40 -3.47 1.07
C ASP A 109 1.31 -4.18 0.07
N VAL A 110 0.71 -4.82 -0.94
CA VAL A 110 1.45 -5.47 -2.02
C VAL A 110 1.33 -4.64 -3.29
N VAL A 111 2.46 -4.27 -3.89
CA VAL A 111 2.50 -3.50 -5.13
C VAL A 111 3.09 -4.34 -6.26
N VAL A 112 2.39 -4.40 -7.40
CA VAL A 112 2.88 -5.03 -8.63
C VAL A 112 3.20 -3.95 -9.66
N THR A 113 4.49 -3.79 -9.98
CA THR A 113 4.95 -2.84 -11.00
C THR A 113 6.23 -3.31 -11.69
N ALA A 114 6.35 -2.99 -12.97
CA ALA A 114 7.61 -3.13 -13.70
C ALA A 114 8.47 -1.85 -13.66
N ASP A 115 7.91 -0.73 -13.20
CA ASP A 115 8.59 0.55 -13.12
C ASP A 115 9.44 0.66 -11.85
N VAL A 116 10.72 0.96 -12.04
CA VAL A 116 11.70 1.01 -10.96
C VAL A 116 11.53 2.26 -10.09
N PRO A 117 11.38 3.48 -10.65
CA PRO A 117 10.98 4.66 -9.89
C PRO A 117 9.76 4.46 -8.98
N LEU A 118 8.66 3.86 -9.49
CA LEU A 118 7.52 3.51 -8.64
C LEU A 118 7.92 2.51 -7.53
N ALA A 119 8.64 1.44 -7.88
CA ALA A 119 9.08 0.45 -6.90
C ALA A 119 9.93 1.07 -5.77
N VAL A 120 10.82 2.02 -6.08
CA VAL A 120 11.63 2.76 -5.09
C VAL A 120 10.72 3.45 -4.07
N ARG A 121 9.71 4.18 -4.55
CA ARG A 121 8.79 4.93 -3.69
C ARG A 121 7.96 4.00 -2.81
N CYS A 122 7.44 2.91 -3.39
CA CYS A 122 6.64 1.95 -2.65
C CYS A 122 7.45 1.19 -1.60
N VAL A 123 8.70 0.79 -1.91
CA VAL A 123 9.59 0.15 -0.91
C VAL A 123 9.88 1.12 0.24
N ALA A 124 10.19 2.38 -0.06
CA ALA A 124 10.40 3.41 0.96
C ALA A 124 9.15 3.66 1.84
N GLY A 125 7.95 3.45 1.29
CA GLY A 125 6.67 3.50 2.02
C GLY A 125 6.34 2.26 2.86
N GLY A 126 7.20 1.22 2.84
CA GLY A 126 6.99 -0.03 3.58
C GLY A 126 6.13 -1.07 2.85
N SER A 127 5.82 -0.85 1.58
CA SER A 127 5.05 -1.79 0.75
C SER A 127 5.92 -2.99 0.34
N LEU A 128 5.29 -4.13 0.14
CA LEU A 128 5.89 -5.33 -0.44
C LEU A 128 5.79 -5.26 -1.96
N VAL A 129 6.91 -5.09 -2.66
CA VAL A 129 6.89 -4.80 -4.10
C VAL A 129 7.45 -5.95 -4.92
N CYS A 130 6.79 -6.30 -6.02
CA CYS A 130 7.33 -7.22 -7.02
C CYS A 130 6.98 -6.83 -8.46
N GLY A 131 7.82 -7.24 -9.40
CA GLY A 131 7.54 -7.11 -10.83
C GLY A 131 6.76 -8.28 -11.42
N PRO A 132 6.20 -8.12 -12.63
CA PRO A 132 5.44 -9.17 -13.32
C PRO A 132 6.22 -10.47 -13.57
N THR A 133 7.56 -10.43 -13.52
CA THR A 133 8.44 -11.60 -13.70
C THR A 133 8.74 -12.34 -12.38
N GLY A 134 8.17 -11.88 -11.26
CA GLY A 134 8.44 -12.41 -9.92
C GLY A 134 9.70 -11.84 -9.26
N ARG A 135 10.35 -10.83 -9.85
CA ARG A 135 11.44 -10.10 -9.17
C ARG A 135 10.86 -9.36 -7.97
N VAL A 136 11.40 -9.60 -6.77
CA VAL A 136 11.07 -8.82 -5.57
C VAL A 136 11.96 -7.59 -5.52
N PHE A 137 11.38 -6.45 -5.14
CA PHE A 137 12.12 -5.25 -4.80
C PHE A 137 12.07 -5.03 -3.28
N ASP A 138 13.23 -4.79 -2.69
CA ASP A 138 13.40 -4.54 -1.26
C ASP A 138 14.60 -3.61 -1.03
N ASP A 139 14.80 -3.16 0.21
CA ASP A 139 15.87 -2.23 0.58
C ASP A 139 17.28 -2.72 0.20
N THR A 140 17.47 -4.04 0.09
CA THR A 140 18.78 -4.64 -0.22
C THR A 140 19.12 -4.57 -1.70
N ASN A 141 18.11 -4.55 -2.58
CA ASN A 141 18.30 -4.63 -4.02
C ASN A 141 17.78 -3.41 -4.81
N ILE A 142 16.98 -2.54 -4.17
CA ILE A 142 16.32 -1.43 -4.85
C ILE A 142 17.31 -0.39 -5.38
N GLY A 143 18.39 -0.11 -4.65
CA GLY A 143 19.43 0.83 -5.10
C GLY A 143 20.13 0.36 -6.38
N MET A 144 20.45 -0.94 -6.45
CA MET A 144 21.02 -1.54 -7.67
C MET A 144 20.00 -1.56 -8.82
N ALA A 145 18.72 -1.80 -8.52
CA ALA A 145 17.66 -1.72 -9.52
C ALA A 145 17.58 -0.33 -10.16
N SER A 146 17.61 0.73 -9.35
CA SER A 146 17.59 2.12 -9.81
C SER A 146 18.81 2.43 -10.67
N ALA A 147 20.01 2.12 -10.18
CA ALA A 147 21.25 2.39 -10.91
C ALA A 147 21.30 1.69 -12.27
N MET A 148 20.87 0.42 -12.35
CA MET A 148 20.81 -0.31 -13.62
C MET A 148 19.76 0.25 -14.58
N ARG A 149 18.62 0.72 -14.06
CA ARG A 149 17.60 1.39 -14.87
C ARG A 149 18.15 2.70 -15.45
N ASP A 150 18.82 3.51 -14.64
CA ASP A 150 19.34 4.80 -15.07
C ASP A 150 20.47 4.63 -16.10
N LEU A 151 21.36 3.67 -15.88
CA LEU A 151 22.35 3.27 -16.88
C LEU A 151 21.68 2.83 -18.19
N GLY A 152 20.65 1.99 -18.11
CA GLY A 152 19.89 1.53 -19.29
C GLY A 152 19.12 2.64 -20.00
N ALA A 153 18.68 3.68 -19.29
CA ALA A 153 18.11 4.89 -19.88
C ALA A 153 19.18 5.69 -20.63
N HIS A 154 20.32 5.93 -19.97
CA HIS A 154 21.45 6.64 -20.57
C HIS A 154 21.96 5.95 -21.85
N LEU A 155 22.13 4.63 -21.85
CA LEU A 155 22.57 3.87 -23.02
C LEU A 155 21.55 3.93 -24.18
N ARG A 156 20.26 4.08 -23.90
CA ARG A 156 19.24 4.28 -24.95
C ARG A 156 19.32 5.70 -25.51
N GLU A 157 19.52 6.70 -24.66
CA GLU A 157 19.67 8.10 -25.06
C GLU A 157 20.89 8.33 -25.95
N THR A 158 22.01 7.65 -25.67
CA THR A 158 23.23 7.72 -26.49
C THR A 158 23.20 6.83 -27.73
N GLY A 159 22.17 6.01 -27.91
CA GLY A 159 22.03 5.08 -29.03
C GLY A 159 22.86 3.80 -28.92
N GLU A 160 23.60 3.62 -27.81
CA GLU A 160 24.42 2.43 -27.51
C GLU A 160 23.56 1.18 -27.20
N SER A 161 22.28 1.37 -26.89
CA SER A 161 21.32 0.28 -26.69
C SER A 161 19.99 0.57 -27.37
N LYS A 162 19.42 -0.46 -28.01
CA LYS A 162 18.07 -0.40 -28.61
C LYS A 162 16.94 -0.69 -27.62
N GLY A 163 17.26 -1.04 -26.36
CA GLY A 163 16.25 -1.21 -25.31
C GLY A 163 15.34 -2.43 -25.46
N TYR A 164 15.81 -3.52 -26.07
CA TYR A 164 15.01 -4.75 -26.17
C TYR A 164 14.82 -5.39 -24.80
N ASN A 165 13.57 -5.42 -24.33
CA ASN A 165 13.17 -6.22 -23.18
C ASN A 165 12.93 -7.67 -23.62
N ALA A 166 13.38 -8.62 -22.79
CA ALA A 166 13.08 -10.03 -23.00
C ALA A 166 11.55 -10.24 -23.04
N ALA A 167 11.08 -11.10 -23.93
CA ALA A 167 9.67 -11.45 -24.00
C ALA A 167 9.22 -12.17 -22.72
N PHE A 168 8.02 -11.85 -22.24
CA PHE A 168 7.42 -12.49 -21.08
C PHE A 168 7.19 -13.99 -21.35
N SER A 169 7.76 -14.85 -20.51
CA SER A 169 7.72 -16.30 -20.70
C SER A 169 6.77 -17.01 -19.71
N PRO A 170 6.36 -18.26 -20.00
CA PRO A 170 5.64 -19.09 -19.02
C PRO A 170 6.41 -19.29 -17.71
N ARG A 171 7.74 -19.29 -17.76
CA ARG A 171 8.60 -19.42 -16.57
C ARG A 171 8.49 -18.20 -15.67
N ASP A 172 8.40 -17.01 -16.26
CA ASP A 172 8.22 -15.75 -15.53
C ASP A 172 6.86 -15.73 -14.83
N ARG A 173 5.80 -16.20 -15.50
CA ARG A 173 4.48 -16.39 -14.90
C ARG A 173 4.51 -17.32 -13.69
N SER A 174 5.19 -18.46 -13.78
CA SER A 174 5.33 -19.38 -12.64
C SER A 174 6.07 -18.75 -11.47
N ARG A 175 7.18 -18.03 -11.73
CA ARG A 175 7.94 -17.31 -10.70
C ARG A 175 7.13 -16.19 -10.05
N PHE A 176 6.34 -15.48 -10.85
CA PHE A 176 5.43 -14.46 -10.36
C PHE A 176 4.40 -15.06 -9.40
N LEU A 177 3.73 -16.15 -9.77
CA LEU A 177 2.74 -16.80 -8.92
C LEU A 177 3.32 -17.23 -7.56
N GLU A 178 4.51 -17.82 -7.55
CA GLU A 178 5.20 -18.22 -6.32
C GLU A 178 5.53 -17.00 -5.44
N THR A 179 6.12 -15.97 -6.06
CA THR A 179 6.55 -14.76 -5.36
C THR A 179 5.36 -14.00 -4.80
N PHE A 180 4.35 -13.75 -5.62
CA PHE A 180 3.17 -12.97 -5.28
C PHE A 180 2.39 -13.65 -4.15
N ASP A 181 2.18 -14.97 -4.23
CA ASP A 181 1.53 -15.74 -3.17
C ASP A 181 2.28 -15.67 -1.83
N ARG A 182 3.62 -15.68 -1.85
CA ARG A 182 4.45 -15.45 -0.65
C ARG A 182 4.28 -14.04 -0.09
N LEU A 183 4.25 -13.01 -0.94
CA LEU A 183 4.04 -11.63 -0.49
C LEU A 183 2.66 -11.43 0.12
N CYS A 184 1.59 -11.98 -0.48
CA CYS A 184 0.24 -11.94 0.09
C CYS A 184 0.17 -12.61 1.47
N ARG A 185 0.83 -13.76 1.68
CA ARG A 185 0.90 -14.39 3.01
C ARG A 185 1.59 -13.49 4.04
N ARG A 186 2.75 -12.90 3.68
CA ARG A 186 3.50 -11.99 4.56
C ARG A 186 2.68 -10.76 4.93
N SER A 187 2.03 -10.17 3.94
CA SER A 187 1.13 -9.01 4.06
C SER A 187 0.01 -9.28 5.08
N LYS A 188 -0.68 -10.43 4.96
CA LYS A 188 -1.70 -10.85 5.94
C LYS A 188 -1.14 -11.09 7.33
N ALA A 189 0.00 -11.76 7.43
CA ALA A 189 0.63 -12.04 8.72
C ALA A 189 0.98 -10.74 9.47
N ALA A 190 1.47 -9.73 8.75
CA ALA A 190 1.75 -8.41 9.32
C ALA A 190 0.49 -7.72 9.86
N ALA A 191 -0.65 -7.80 9.14
CA ALA A 191 -1.92 -7.26 9.62
C ALA A 191 -2.50 -7.99 10.85
N THR A 192 -2.18 -9.28 11.02
CA THR A 192 -2.60 -10.04 12.20
C THR A 192 -1.67 -9.88 13.41
N GLY A 193 -0.39 -9.56 13.18
CA GLY A 193 0.65 -9.54 14.22
C GLY A 193 0.73 -8.28 15.09
N THR A 194 0.03 -7.20 14.73
CA THR A 194 0.03 -5.92 15.49
C THR A 194 -0.88 -5.94 16.73
N GLY A 195 -1.45 -7.10 17.09
CA GLY A 195 -2.44 -7.23 18.18
C GLY A 195 -1.91 -7.78 19.52
N ASP A 196 -0.74 -8.39 19.56
CA ASP A 196 -0.22 -9.08 20.76
C ASP A 196 1.18 -8.57 21.12
N GLN A 197 1.27 -7.43 21.80
CA GLN A 197 2.46 -7.08 22.58
C GLN A 197 2.04 -6.93 24.04
N LYS A 198 2.57 -7.85 24.84
CA LYS A 198 2.36 -8.06 26.28
C LYS A 198 3.17 -7.06 27.11
#